data_AF-A0A2A2KHX5-F1
#
_entry.id   AF-A0A2A2KHX5-F1
#
_cell.length_a   1.000
_cell.length_b   1.000
_cell.length_c   1.000
_cell.angle_alpha   90.00
_cell.angle_beta   90.00
_cell.angle_gamma   90.00
#
_symmetry.space_group_name_H-M   'P 1'
#
loop_
_entity.id
_entity.type
_entity.pdbx_description
1 polymer ?
#
loop_
_entity_poly.entity_id
_entity_poly.type
_entity_poly.pdbx_seq_one_letter_code
_entity_poly.pdbx_strand_id
1 'polypeptide(L)'
;MNRSVAELTRRLARFSLSAQRQRTIPLSSSFPPSSSSVHKDPAHLSSFSSVVKSNAAGNDRPTQSFELPGLTNPARIYTFPMFERPAIVDPAPFLNQILEKMDPLPETAPLKAPPYSTSVAIQLMPRLITIRRKKMKKHKRRKRYDRDFFKYQKYHREKKLRAEREFLQRMKGHLAELAAFNPQKYVDNTINMAKKEWSEELSPSGRKIYPHWSRFMTLEELYGVEKNDYIDKKAGLPAEEDKAKVAKLKEQYENLYRKA
;
A
#
# COMPACT_ATOMS: atom_id res chain seq x y z
N MET A 1 -51.01 -45.92 -12.61
CA MET A 1 -49.78 -45.12 -12.67
C MET A 1 -50.04 -43.77 -12.03
N ASN A 2 -49.25 -43.42 -11.01
CA ASN A 2 -49.62 -42.42 -10.00
C ASN A 2 -49.46 -40.98 -10.53
N ARG A 3 -50.46 -40.13 -10.24
CA ARG A 3 -50.53 -38.72 -10.68
C ARG A 3 -49.29 -37.89 -10.31
N SER A 4 -48.55 -38.26 -9.27
CA SER A 4 -47.33 -37.52 -8.87
C SER A 4 -46.16 -37.69 -9.85
N VAL A 5 -46.07 -38.82 -10.57
CA VAL A 5 -45.00 -39.05 -11.56
C VAL A 5 -45.23 -38.20 -12.81
N ALA A 6 -46.50 -37.96 -13.16
CA ALA A 6 -46.89 -37.12 -14.30
C ALA A 6 -46.66 -35.62 -14.03
N GLU A 7 -46.79 -35.15 -12.79
CA GLU A 7 -46.47 -33.76 -12.44
C GLU A 7 -44.97 -33.48 -12.41
N LEU A 8 -44.18 -34.45 -11.97
CA LEU A 8 -42.72 -34.31 -11.87
C LEU A 8 -42.07 -34.26 -13.27
N THR A 9 -42.59 -35.04 -14.22
CA THR A 9 -42.19 -34.98 -15.64
C THR A 9 -42.62 -33.68 -16.33
N ARG A 10 -43.81 -33.12 -16.01
CA ARG A 10 -44.23 -31.79 -16.51
C ARG A 10 -43.38 -30.63 -15.97
N ARG A 11 -42.88 -30.72 -14.74
CA ARG A 11 -42.00 -29.68 -14.16
C ARG A 11 -40.58 -29.71 -14.73
N LEU A 12 -40.06 -30.89 -15.09
CA LEU A 12 -38.73 -31.01 -15.71
C LEU A 12 -38.71 -30.63 -17.19
N ALA A 13 -39.82 -30.77 -17.92
CA ALA A 13 -39.92 -30.36 -19.32
C ALA A 13 -39.94 -28.83 -19.54
N ARG A 14 -40.13 -28.02 -18.50
CA ARG A 14 -40.18 -26.54 -18.60
C ARG A 14 -38.82 -25.84 -18.46
N PHE A 15 -37.74 -26.57 -18.19
CA PHE A 15 -36.39 -25.99 -18.04
C PHE A 15 -35.49 -26.11 -19.27
N SER A 16 -36.01 -26.62 -20.38
CA SER A 16 -35.24 -26.87 -21.60
C SER A 16 -36.01 -26.36 -22.80
N LEU A 17 -35.88 -25.06 -23.11
CA LEU A 17 -36.10 -24.45 -24.44
C LEU A 17 -35.91 -22.93 -24.33
N SER A 18 -34.65 -22.46 -24.41
CA SER A 18 -34.34 -21.12 -24.92
C SER A 18 -32.86 -21.03 -25.31
N ALA A 19 -32.48 -21.79 -26.34
CA ALA A 19 -31.19 -21.68 -26.98
C ALA A 19 -31.34 -21.76 -28.50
N GLN A 20 -32.00 -20.77 -29.11
CA GLN A 20 -31.71 -20.41 -30.51
C GLN A 20 -32.33 -19.05 -30.85
N ARG A 21 -31.52 -17.98 -30.76
CA ARG A 21 -31.73 -16.78 -31.58
C ARG A 21 -30.39 -16.22 -32.01
N GLN A 22 -30.27 -16.15 -33.32
CA GLN A 22 -29.16 -15.64 -34.11
C GLN A 22 -28.81 -14.21 -33.67
N ARG A 23 -27.52 -13.92 -33.51
CA ARG A 23 -27.01 -12.55 -33.45
C ARG A 23 -26.19 -12.29 -34.70
N THR A 24 -26.82 -11.61 -35.64
CA THR A 24 -26.17 -10.76 -36.62
C THR A 24 -25.53 -9.57 -35.91
N ILE A 25 -24.36 -9.17 -36.39
CA ILE A 25 -23.62 -7.99 -35.96
C ILE A 25 -24.27 -6.77 -36.61
N PRO A 26 -24.46 -5.67 -35.86
CA PRO A 26 -24.05 -4.38 -36.41
C PRO A 26 -23.18 -3.60 -35.42
N LEU A 27 -22.13 -2.99 -35.99
CA LEU A 27 -21.41 -1.88 -35.39
C LEU A 27 -22.40 -0.75 -35.07
N SER A 28 -22.45 -0.29 -33.82
CA SER A 28 -22.70 1.13 -33.54
C SER A 28 -22.08 1.53 -32.21
N SER A 29 -21.27 2.57 -32.31
CA SER A 29 -20.70 3.36 -31.24
C SER A 29 -21.78 4.06 -30.43
N SER A 30 -21.77 3.91 -29.11
CA SER A 30 -22.30 4.90 -28.16
C SER A 30 -21.89 4.53 -26.74
N PHE A 31 -20.80 5.12 -26.27
CA PHE A 31 -20.50 5.21 -24.85
C PHE A 31 -21.35 6.34 -24.24
N PRO A 32 -22.03 6.14 -23.10
CA PRO A 32 -22.59 7.24 -22.34
C PRO A 32 -21.48 7.94 -21.51
N PRO A 33 -21.41 9.29 -21.48
CA PRO A 33 -20.47 9.98 -20.63
C PRO A 33 -20.99 9.96 -19.18
N SER A 34 -20.18 9.39 -18.28
CA SER A 34 -20.35 9.57 -16.84
C SER A 34 -19.87 10.96 -16.44
N SER A 35 -20.80 11.79 -16.01
CA SER A 35 -20.56 13.07 -15.36
C SER A 35 -19.88 12.85 -14.01
N SER A 36 -18.62 13.24 -13.90
CA SER A 36 -18.02 13.62 -12.62
C SER A 36 -17.28 14.93 -12.82
N SER A 37 -17.96 15.99 -12.36
CA SER A 37 -17.42 17.33 -12.16
C SER A 37 -16.25 17.23 -11.19
N VAL A 38 -15.04 17.49 -11.69
CA VAL A 38 -13.87 17.82 -10.87
C VAL A 38 -13.39 19.17 -11.37
N HIS A 39 -13.90 20.23 -10.73
CA HIS A 39 -13.28 21.54 -10.74
C HIS A 39 -11.84 21.40 -10.23
N LYS A 40 -10.88 21.74 -11.08
CA LYS A 40 -9.51 22.05 -10.67
C LYS A 40 -9.22 23.46 -11.13
N ASP A 41 -9.34 24.40 -10.19
CA ASP A 41 -8.81 25.74 -10.37
C ASP A 41 -7.28 25.70 -10.34
N PRO A 42 -6.60 26.42 -11.25
CA PRO A 42 -5.16 26.58 -11.23
C PRO A 42 -4.81 27.85 -10.45
N ALA A 43 -4.23 27.71 -9.27
CA ALA A 43 -3.69 28.85 -8.54
C ALA A 43 -2.29 28.57 -7.98
N HIS A 44 -1.36 29.40 -8.46
CA HIS A 44 -0.17 29.90 -7.75
C HIS A 44 0.89 28.88 -7.30
N LEU A 45 1.82 28.57 -8.20
CA LEU A 45 3.20 28.25 -7.81
C LEU A 45 3.93 29.57 -7.53
N SER A 46 4.02 29.94 -6.25
CA SER A 46 4.91 31.02 -5.81
C SER A 46 6.36 30.54 -5.80
N SER A 47 7.21 31.34 -6.44
CA SER A 47 8.66 31.25 -6.42
C SER A 47 9.20 31.08 -4.99
N PHE A 48 9.82 29.93 -4.72
CA PHE A 48 10.84 29.82 -3.69
C PHE A 48 12.20 29.77 -4.39
N SER A 49 12.88 30.92 -4.46
CA SER A 49 14.33 30.94 -4.56
C SER A 49 14.86 31.69 -3.36
N SER A 50 15.70 30.98 -2.61
CA SER A 50 16.27 31.36 -1.33
C SER A 50 17.22 32.53 -1.48
N VAL A 51 16.92 33.62 -0.77
CA VAL A 51 17.88 34.67 -0.44
C VAL A 51 18.91 34.09 0.53
N VAL A 52 20.09 33.74 0.02
CA VAL A 52 21.25 33.47 0.87
C VAL A 52 21.94 34.80 1.15
N LYS A 53 21.73 35.34 2.37
CA LYS A 53 22.57 36.40 2.92
C LYS A 53 23.88 35.77 3.41
N SER A 54 24.98 35.99 2.70
CA SER A 54 26.32 35.71 3.21
C SER A 54 26.82 36.93 4.00
N ASN A 55 26.93 36.79 5.32
CA ASN A 55 27.76 37.65 6.14
C ASN A 55 29.20 37.11 6.09
N ALA A 56 30.14 38.03 5.91
CA ALA A 56 31.56 37.80 5.71
C ALA A 56 32.27 37.25 6.97
N ALA A 57 33.18 36.31 6.76
CA ALA A 57 34.41 36.16 7.55
C ALA A 57 35.43 35.37 6.70
N GLY A 58 36.61 35.95 6.51
CA GLY A 58 37.58 35.57 5.49
C GLY A 58 38.21 34.18 5.66
N ASN A 59 38.56 33.59 4.52
CA ASN A 59 39.70 32.71 4.39
C ASN A 59 40.09 32.62 2.91
N ASP A 60 41.18 33.28 2.54
CA ASP A 60 41.76 33.25 1.20
C ASP A 60 42.26 31.83 0.88
N ARG A 61 41.58 31.16 -0.04
CA ARG A 61 42.14 30.01 -0.79
C ARG A 61 42.14 30.39 -2.26
N PRO A 62 43.26 30.22 -2.99
CA PRO A 62 43.25 30.45 -4.43
C PRO A 62 42.36 29.40 -5.10
N THR A 63 41.21 29.82 -5.60
CA THR A 63 40.37 29.05 -6.51
C THR A 63 41.16 28.81 -7.81
N GLN A 64 41.69 27.61 -8.00
CA GLN A 64 42.08 27.13 -9.32
C GLN A 64 40.82 26.99 -10.17
N SER A 65 40.62 27.93 -11.09
CA SER A 65 39.59 27.82 -12.13
C SER A 65 40.04 26.79 -13.16
N PHE A 66 39.44 25.61 -13.13
CA PHE A 66 39.53 24.68 -14.26
C PHE A 66 38.56 25.17 -15.35
N GLU A 67 39.08 25.78 -16.40
CA GLU A 67 38.31 26.04 -17.61
C GLU A 67 38.18 24.73 -18.40
N LEU A 68 36.95 24.24 -18.50
CA LEU A 68 36.64 23.12 -19.39
C LEU A 68 36.71 23.62 -20.84
N PRO A 69 37.28 22.84 -21.79
CA PRO A 69 37.25 23.21 -23.20
C PRO A 69 35.81 23.42 -23.66
N GLY A 70 35.54 24.58 -24.27
CA GLY A 70 34.23 24.96 -24.76
C GLY A 70 33.67 23.90 -25.72
N LEU A 71 32.41 23.52 -25.52
CA LEU A 71 31.70 22.58 -26.37
C LEU A 71 31.57 23.18 -27.78
N THR A 72 32.43 22.77 -28.72
CA THR A 72 32.46 23.26 -30.10
C THR A 72 31.26 22.82 -30.95
N ASN A 73 30.24 22.19 -30.34
CA ASN A 73 29.02 21.78 -31.02
C ASN A 73 27.80 21.76 -30.07
N PRO A 74 27.07 22.88 -29.90
CA PRO A 74 25.86 22.92 -29.11
C PRO A 74 24.62 22.50 -29.94
N ALA A 75 24.67 21.37 -30.65
CA ALA A 75 23.47 20.76 -31.21
C ALA A 75 22.70 19.96 -30.13
N ARG A 76 22.29 20.64 -29.05
CA ARG A 76 21.30 20.10 -28.11
C ARG A 76 19.91 20.32 -28.70
N ILE A 77 19.43 19.38 -29.51
CA ILE A 77 18.02 19.33 -29.92
C ILE A 77 17.21 18.90 -28.69
N TYR A 78 16.79 19.86 -27.87
CA TYR A 78 15.71 19.68 -26.91
C TYR A 78 14.39 20.01 -27.62
N THR A 79 13.78 19.03 -28.27
CA THR A 79 12.40 19.19 -28.75
C THR A 79 11.45 18.78 -27.63
N PHE A 80 10.94 19.76 -26.90
CA PHE A 80 9.67 19.60 -26.21
C PHE A 80 8.58 19.31 -27.26
N PRO A 81 7.56 18.49 -26.94
CA PRO A 81 6.46 18.24 -27.86
C PRO A 81 5.65 19.52 -28.07
N MET A 82 5.98 20.27 -29.11
CA MET A 82 5.19 21.42 -29.56
C MET A 82 3.97 20.91 -30.36
N PHE A 83 2.82 21.57 -30.18
CA PHE A 83 1.56 21.21 -30.86
C PHE A 83 1.61 21.46 -32.38
N GLU A 84 2.47 22.38 -32.81
CA GLU A 84 2.73 22.67 -34.23
C GLU A 84 4.14 22.22 -34.57
N ARG A 85 4.26 21.24 -35.47
CA ARG A 85 5.56 20.84 -36.03
C ARG A 85 5.86 21.77 -37.20
N PRO A 86 6.97 22.54 -37.20
CA PRO A 86 7.39 23.20 -38.42
C PRO A 86 7.68 22.13 -39.47
N ALA A 87 7.28 22.39 -40.72
CA ALA A 87 7.58 21.49 -41.83
C ALA A 87 9.10 21.35 -41.94
N ILE A 88 9.61 20.13 -41.80
CA ILE A 88 11.00 19.80 -42.06
C ILE A 88 11.18 19.91 -43.56
N VAL A 89 11.69 21.05 -44.02
CA VAL A 89 12.15 21.24 -45.39
C VAL A 89 13.61 20.84 -45.38
N ASP A 90 13.90 19.66 -45.93
CA ASP A 90 15.29 19.28 -46.20
C ASP A 90 15.88 20.34 -47.15
N PRO A 91 17.04 20.93 -46.84
CA PRO A 91 17.67 21.87 -47.75
C PRO A 91 17.93 21.11 -49.05
N ALA A 92 17.37 21.62 -50.15
CA ALA A 92 17.53 21.01 -51.46
C ALA A 92 19.03 20.78 -51.74
N PRO A 93 19.42 19.59 -52.23
CA PRO A 93 20.82 19.33 -52.52
C PRO A 93 21.25 20.32 -53.61
N PHE A 94 22.17 21.22 -53.27
CA PHE A 94 22.79 22.10 -54.24
C PHE A 94 23.50 21.23 -55.29
N LEU A 95 22.84 21.02 -56.44
CA LEU A 95 23.33 20.19 -57.55
C LEU A 95 24.65 20.67 -58.17
N ASN A 96 25.19 21.80 -57.73
CA ASN A 96 26.41 22.40 -58.26
C ASN A 96 27.62 22.25 -57.32
N GLN A 97 27.44 21.67 -56.13
CA GLN A 97 28.58 21.24 -55.30
C GLN A 97 28.84 19.78 -55.60
N ILE A 98 29.62 19.53 -56.66
CA ILE A 98 30.34 18.27 -56.82
C ILE A 98 31.30 18.22 -55.63
N LEU A 99 30.85 17.62 -54.52
CA LEU A 99 31.72 17.25 -53.42
C LEU A 99 32.70 16.25 -54.01
N GLU A 100 33.91 16.72 -54.32
CA GLU A 100 35.03 15.86 -54.66
C GLU A 100 35.12 14.81 -53.55
N LYS A 101 35.09 13.54 -53.96
CA LYS A 101 35.14 12.40 -53.04
C LYS A 101 36.49 12.46 -52.33
N MET A 102 36.52 13.12 -51.19
CA MET A 102 37.63 13.06 -50.25
C MET A 102 37.62 11.64 -49.69
N ASP A 103 38.28 10.73 -50.40
CA ASP A 103 38.60 9.42 -49.86
C ASP A 103 39.35 9.68 -48.54
N PRO A 104 38.91 9.09 -47.42
CA PRO A 104 39.55 9.35 -46.14
C PRO A 104 41.03 9.00 -46.29
N LEU A 105 41.87 10.02 -46.16
CA LEU A 105 43.32 9.87 -46.13
C LEU A 105 43.59 8.74 -45.12
N PRO A 106 44.40 7.71 -45.47
CA PRO A 106 44.76 6.69 -44.51
C PRO A 106 45.66 7.33 -43.47
N GLU A 107 45.06 8.01 -42.50
CA GLU A 107 45.70 8.38 -41.27
C GLU A 107 45.91 7.06 -40.53
N THR A 108 47.06 6.44 -40.83
CA THR A 108 47.57 5.23 -40.21
C THR A 108 48.00 5.52 -38.78
N ALA A 109 47.14 6.19 -38.01
CA ALA A 109 47.19 6.04 -36.57
C ALA A 109 46.90 4.56 -36.31
N PRO A 110 47.84 3.78 -35.74
CA PRO A 110 47.56 2.40 -35.42
C PRO A 110 46.33 2.40 -34.52
N LEU A 111 45.26 1.75 -34.98
CA LEU A 111 44.05 1.50 -34.20
C LEU A 111 44.48 0.68 -32.97
N LYS A 112 44.90 1.39 -31.93
CA LYS A 112 45.26 0.78 -30.68
C LYS A 112 43.94 0.35 -30.07
N ALA A 113 43.77 -0.96 -29.89
CA ALA A 113 42.67 -1.46 -29.09
C ALA A 113 42.66 -0.65 -27.79
N PRO A 114 41.48 -0.20 -27.32
CA PRO A 114 41.40 0.45 -26.02
C PRO A 114 42.16 -0.43 -25.02
N PRO A 115 43.01 0.15 -24.16
CA PRO A 115 43.81 -0.63 -23.23
C PRO A 115 42.88 -1.60 -22.51
N TYR A 116 43.29 -2.87 -22.44
CA TYR A 116 42.52 -3.95 -21.83
C TYR A 116 42.23 -3.56 -20.39
N SER A 117 41.10 -2.89 -20.16
CA SER A 117 40.66 -2.58 -18.82
C SER A 117 40.27 -3.93 -18.23
N THR A 118 40.89 -4.28 -17.11
CA THR A 118 40.42 -5.41 -16.32
C THR A 118 38.92 -5.24 -16.16
N SER A 119 38.13 -6.23 -16.56
CA SER A 119 36.69 -6.18 -16.41
C SER A 119 36.44 -5.87 -14.94
N VAL A 120 36.04 -4.64 -14.63
CA VAL A 120 35.70 -4.26 -13.27
C VAL A 120 34.53 -5.16 -12.96
N ALA A 121 34.75 -6.15 -12.10
CA ALA A 121 33.72 -7.08 -11.68
C ALA A 121 32.56 -6.19 -11.26
N ILE A 122 31.52 -6.14 -12.10
CA ILE A 122 30.42 -5.23 -11.87
C ILE A 122 29.89 -5.71 -10.54
N GLN A 123 30.20 -4.97 -9.48
CA GLN A 123 29.64 -5.18 -8.16
C GLN A 123 28.18 -4.74 -8.29
N LEU A 124 27.41 -5.53 -9.04
CA LEU A 124 25.97 -5.51 -9.04
C LEU A 124 25.65 -5.77 -7.59
N MET A 125 25.44 -4.68 -6.86
CA MET A 125 25.17 -4.69 -5.44
C MET A 125 24.19 -5.82 -5.17
N PRO A 126 24.36 -6.66 -4.13
CA PRO A 126 23.43 -7.74 -3.80
C PRO A 126 21.94 -7.33 -3.88
N ARG A 127 21.68 -6.03 -3.68
CA ARG A 127 20.42 -5.32 -3.96
C ARG A 127 19.85 -5.51 -5.39
N LEU A 128 20.62 -5.46 -6.48
CA LEU A 128 20.08 -5.62 -7.84
C LEU A 128 19.59 -7.05 -8.09
N ILE A 129 20.30 -8.06 -7.59
CA ILE A 129 19.89 -9.47 -7.68
C ILE A 129 18.56 -9.67 -6.92
N THR A 130 18.46 -9.12 -5.70
CA THR A 130 17.21 -9.20 -4.93
C THR A 130 16.05 -8.46 -5.61
N ILE A 131 16.30 -7.29 -6.22
CA ILE A 131 15.31 -6.54 -7.00
C ILE A 131 14.83 -7.39 -8.19
N ARG A 132 15.73 -8.01 -8.97
CA ARG A 132 15.34 -8.88 -10.09
C ARG A 132 14.51 -10.08 -9.64
N ARG A 133 14.87 -10.72 -8.53
CA ARG A 133 14.07 -11.81 -7.94
C ARG A 133 12.68 -11.33 -7.50
N LYS A 134 12.59 -10.19 -6.81
CA LYS A 134 11.30 -9.59 -6.38
C LYS A 134 10.44 -9.19 -7.58
N LYS A 135 11.03 -8.56 -8.61
CA LYS A 135 10.38 -8.23 -9.89
C LYS A 135 9.78 -9.48 -10.53
N MET A 136 10.59 -10.53 -10.67
CA MET A 136 10.14 -11.78 -11.29
C MET A 136 9.04 -12.47 -10.47
N LYS A 137 9.16 -12.49 -9.13
CA LYS A 137 8.08 -13.00 -8.24
C LYS A 137 6.79 -12.21 -8.40
N LYS A 138 6.84 -10.88 -8.46
CA LYS A 138 5.67 -10.01 -8.68
C LYS A 138 5.04 -10.25 -10.06
N HIS A 139 5.86 -10.33 -11.11
CA HIS A 139 5.39 -10.61 -12.47
C HIS A 139 4.68 -11.97 -12.57
N LYS A 140 5.31 -13.05 -12.05
CA LYS A 140 4.69 -14.39 -12.04
C LYS A 140 3.43 -14.44 -11.17
N ARG A 141 3.38 -13.70 -10.05
CA ARG A 141 2.18 -13.62 -9.19
C ARG A 141 1.02 -12.95 -9.93
N ARG A 142 1.27 -11.84 -10.63
CA ARG A 142 0.24 -11.15 -11.44
C ARG A 142 -0.29 -12.07 -12.54
N LYS A 143 0.61 -12.69 -13.32
CA LYS A 143 0.21 -13.65 -14.37
C LYS A 143 -0.61 -14.83 -13.83
N ARG A 144 -0.31 -15.33 -12.63
CA ARG A 144 -1.13 -16.35 -11.95
C ARG A 144 -2.50 -15.82 -11.55
N TYR A 145 -2.55 -14.61 -10.96
CA TYR A 145 -3.80 -13.98 -10.56
C TYR A 145 -4.72 -13.75 -11.76
N ASP A 146 -4.20 -13.25 -12.87
CA ASP A 146 -4.98 -12.99 -14.08
C ASP A 146 -5.49 -14.29 -14.70
N ARG A 147 -4.65 -15.33 -14.76
CA ARG A 147 -5.04 -16.67 -15.23
C ARG A 147 -6.15 -17.30 -14.36
N ASP A 148 -6.01 -17.18 -13.04
CA ASP A 148 -6.92 -17.82 -12.08
C ASP A 148 -7.97 -16.83 -11.51
N PHE A 149 -8.24 -15.72 -12.21
CA PHE A 149 -9.02 -14.59 -11.70
C PHE A 149 -10.39 -15.01 -11.16
N PHE A 150 -11.14 -15.79 -11.94
CA PHE A 150 -12.48 -16.25 -11.56
C PHE A 150 -12.46 -17.21 -10.35
N LYS A 151 -11.40 -18.02 -10.21
CA LYS A 151 -11.21 -18.89 -9.03
C LYS A 151 -11.02 -18.06 -7.77
N TYR A 152 -10.21 -17.00 -7.84
CA TYR A 152 -10.04 -16.06 -6.73
C TYR A 152 -11.33 -15.32 -6.39
N GLN A 153 -12.07 -14.84 -7.39
CA GLN A 153 -13.35 -14.17 -7.16
C GLN A 153 -14.37 -15.07 -6.49
N LYS A 154 -14.48 -16.33 -6.92
CA LYS A 154 -15.34 -17.34 -6.27
C LYS A 154 -14.92 -17.54 -4.81
N TYR A 155 -13.63 -17.78 -4.55
CA TYR A 155 -13.10 -17.96 -3.20
C TYR A 155 -13.35 -16.73 -2.30
N HIS A 156 -13.13 -15.51 -2.80
CA HIS A 156 -13.38 -14.29 -2.03
C HIS A 156 -14.86 -14.08 -1.72
N ARG A 157 -15.75 -14.41 -2.66
CA ARG A 157 -17.21 -14.37 -2.42
C ARG A 157 -17.60 -15.37 -1.34
N GLU A 158 -17.12 -16.60 -1.41
CA GLU A 158 -17.36 -17.64 -0.41
C GLU A 158 -16.82 -17.25 0.96
N LYS A 159 -15.62 -16.69 1.02
CA LYS A 159 -15.01 -16.20 2.27
C LYS A 159 -15.85 -15.10 2.92
N LYS A 160 -16.36 -14.15 2.13
CA LYS A 160 -17.26 -13.09 2.62
C LYS A 160 -18.58 -13.66 3.13
N LEU A 161 -19.19 -14.58 2.37
CA LEU A 161 -20.43 -15.25 2.80
C LEU A 161 -20.25 -16.07 4.08
N ARG A 162 -19.11 -16.72 4.26
CA ARG A 162 -18.80 -17.45 5.50
C ARG A 162 -18.69 -16.49 6.68
N ALA A 163 -17.95 -15.40 6.53
CA ALA A 163 -17.81 -14.39 7.58
C ALA A 163 -19.17 -13.78 7.96
N GLU A 164 -20.03 -13.50 6.98
CA GLU A 164 -21.38 -12.99 7.24
C GLU A 164 -22.24 -14.01 8.02
N ARG A 165 -22.20 -15.29 7.62
CA ARG A 165 -22.93 -16.35 8.36
C ARG A 165 -22.45 -16.49 9.80
N GLU A 166 -21.14 -16.46 10.01
CA GLU A 166 -20.56 -16.51 11.36
C GLU A 166 -20.99 -15.30 12.20
N PHE A 167 -21.01 -14.11 11.59
CA PHE A 167 -21.48 -12.90 12.26
C PHE A 167 -22.96 -13.02 12.67
N LEU A 168 -23.82 -13.42 11.74
CA LEU A 168 -25.25 -13.64 12.01
C LEU A 168 -25.47 -14.71 13.07
N GLN A 169 -24.68 -15.78 13.05
CA GLN A 169 -24.75 -16.84 14.05
C GLN A 169 -24.37 -16.32 15.44
N ARG A 170 -23.29 -15.55 15.56
CA ARG A 170 -22.91 -14.91 16.84
C ARG A 170 -24.00 -13.98 17.35
N MET A 171 -24.56 -13.14 16.48
CA MET A 171 -25.62 -12.22 16.86
C MET A 171 -26.89 -12.94 17.35
N LYS A 172 -27.30 -13.99 16.62
CA LYS A 172 -28.41 -14.85 17.05
C LYS A 172 -28.11 -15.55 18.37
N GLY A 173 -26.86 -15.96 18.59
CA GLY A 173 -26.38 -16.50 19.86
C GLY A 173 -26.62 -15.52 21.01
N HIS A 174 -26.17 -14.27 20.88
CA HIS A 174 -26.38 -13.24 21.90
C HIS A 174 -27.87 -12.94 22.16
N LEU A 175 -28.69 -12.87 21.11
CA LEU A 175 -30.14 -12.68 21.29
C LEU A 175 -30.79 -13.87 22.00
N ALA A 176 -30.35 -15.09 21.70
CA ALA A 176 -30.83 -16.29 22.39
C ALA A 176 -30.36 -16.34 23.85
N GLU A 177 -29.12 -15.95 24.14
CA GLU A 177 -28.58 -15.81 25.50
C GLU A 177 -29.39 -14.79 26.30
N LEU A 178 -29.70 -13.63 25.72
CA LEU A 178 -30.53 -12.60 26.33
C LEU A 178 -31.96 -13.08 26.57
N ALA A 179 -32.57 -13.77 25.59
CA ALA A 179 -33.93 -14.29 25.73
C ALA A 179 -34.02 -15.41 26.77
N ALA A 180 -32.98 -16.24 26.89
CA ALA A 180 -32.90 -17.31 27.87
C ALA A 180 -32.38 -16.85 29.24
N PHE A 181 -31.98 -15.58 29.37
CA PHE A 181 -31.39 -15.05 30.60
C PHE A 181 -32.42 -15.04 31.73
N ASN A 182 -32.14 -15.81 32.77
CA ASN A 182 -32.93 -15.81 34.00
C ASN A 182 -32.10 -15.19 35.13
N PRO A 183 -32.51 -14.03 35.68
CA PRO A 183 -31.73 -13.29 36.66
C PRO A 183 -31.55 -14.05 37.97
N GLN A 184 -32.56 -14.80 38.42
CA GLN A 184 -32.48 -15.58 39.66
C GLN A 184 -31.42 -16.66 39.55
N LYS A 185 -31.44 -17.44 38.47
CA LYS A 185 -30.43 -18.47 38.20
C LYS A 185 -29.02 -17.89 38.10
N TYR A 186 -28.89 -16.68 37.53
CA TYR A 186 -27.59 -16.01 37.44
C TYR A 186 -27.03 -15.65 38.82
N VAL A 187 -27.86 -15.09 39.70
CA VAL A 187 -27.47 -14.74 41.08
C VAL A 187 -27.12 -16.01 41.86
N ASP A 188 -27.96 -17.04 41.80
CA ASP A 188 -27.71 -18.32 42.47
C ASP A 188 -26.39 -18.95 42.02
N ASN A 189 -26.14 -18.98 40.70
CA ASN A 189 -24.89 -19.49 40.14
C ASN A 189 -23.68 -18.66 40.62
N THR A 190 -23.82 -17.34 40.75
CA THR A 190 -22.75 -16.46 41.23
C THR A 190 -22.45 -16.71 42.71
N ILE A 191 -23.48 -16.86 43.54
CA ILE A 191 -23.34 -17.20 44.97
C ILE A 191 -22.70 -18.59 45.10
N ASN A 192 -23.15 -19.58 44.34
CA ASN A 192 -22.61 -20.93 44.37
C ASN A 192 -21.15 -20.97 43.90
N MET A 193 -20.79 -20.21 42.86
CA MET A 193 -19.40 -20.06 42.43
C MET A 193 -18.52 -19.39 43.49
N ALA A 194 -19.04 -18.38 44.19
CA ALA A 194 -18.30 -17.70 45.27
C ALA A 194 -18.08 -18.63 46.47
N LYS A 195 -19.04 -19.52 46.76
CA LYS A 195 -18.95 -20.55 47.81
C LYS A 195 -18.12 -21.78 47.39
N LYS A 196 -17.81 -21.94 46.10
CA LYS A 196 -17.09 -23.11 45.59
C LYS A 196 -15.61 -23.05 46.00
N GLU A 197 -15.16 -24.05 46.74
CA GLU A 197 -13.74 -24.22 47.07
C GLU A 197 -13.00 -24.87 45.89
N TRP A 198 -11.95 -24.22 45.39
CA TRP A 198 -11.24 -24.59 44.15
C TRP A 198 -10.15 -25.65 44.34
N SER A 199 -10.10 -26.25 45.53
CA SER A 199 -9.17 -27.31 45.91
C SER A 199 -9.52 -28.67 45.30
N GLU A 200 -10.79 -28.91 44.93
CA GLU A 200 -11.30 -30.25 44.61
C GLU A 200 -11.32 -30.61 43.11
N GLU A 201 -11.40 -29.64 42.19
CA GLU A 201 -11.50 -29.94 40.74
C GLU A 201 -10.11 -29.92 40.05
N LEU A 202 -9.59 -31.12 39.76
CA LEU A 202 -8.44 -31.30 38.88
C LEU A 202 -8.90 -31.30 37.41
N SER A 203 -8.12 -30.64 36.55
CA SER A 203 -8.22 -30.79 35.09
C SER A 203 -8.11 -32.27 34.70
N PRO A 204 -8.69 -32.71 33.58
CA PRO A 204 -8.42 -34.04 33.02
C PRO A 204 -6.91 -34.35 32.83
N SER A 205 -6.06 -33.32 32.80
CA SER A 205 -4.59 -33.42 32.79
C SER A 205 -3.95 -33.66 34.17
N GLY A 206 -4.72 -33.68 35.26
CA GLY A 206 -4.24 -33.80 36.64
C GLY A 206 -3.71 -32.50 37.27
N ARG A 207 -3.79 -31.37 36.55
CA ARG A 207 -3.37 -30.05 37.06
C ARG A 207 -4.52 -29.35 37.78
N LYS A 208 -4.23 -28.68 38.90
CA LYS A 208 -5.21 -27.83 39.59
C LYS A 208 -5.65 -26.70 38.66
N ILE A 209 -6.97 -26.55 38.47
CA ILE A 209 -7.53 -25.44 37.69
C ILE A 209 -7.76 -24.29 38.67
N TYR A 210 -6.78 -23.39 38.76
CA TYR A 210 -7.00 -22.11 39.42
C TYR A 210 -7.73 -21.17 38.45
N PRO A 211 -8.77 -20.47 38.89
CA PRO A 211 -9.38 -19.44 38.06
C PRO A 211 -8.41 -18.31 37.81
N HIS A 212 -8.61 -17.61 36.69
CA HIS A 212 -7.82 -16.44 36.35
C HIS A 212 -8.03 -15.34 37.41
N TRP A 213 -6.95 -14.66 37.84
CA TRP A 213 -6.94 -13.66 38.91
C TRP A 213 -7.97 -12.53 38.70
N SER A 214 -8.24 -12.14 37.45
CA SER A 214 -9.26 -11.16 37.08
C SER A 214 -10.71 -11.57 37.40
N ARG A 215 -10.92 -12.81 37.83
CA ARG A 215 -12.24 -13.32 38.23
C ARG A 215 -12.50 -13.16 39.73
N PHE A 216 -11.45 -12.93 40.52
CA PHE A 216 -11.52 -12.85 41.98
C PHE A 216 -11.27 -11.46 42.54
N MET A 217 -10.49 -10.64 41.84
CA MET A 217 -10.24 -9.27 42.25
C MET A 217 -10.75 -8.32 41.19
N THR A 218 -11.43 -7.27 41.62
CA THR A 218 -11.62 -6.12 40.73
C THR A 218 -10.25 -5.49 40.45
N LEU A 219 -10.13 -4.75 39.34
CA LEU A 219 -8.89 -4.02 39.06
C LEU A 219 -8.55 -3.07 40.21
N GLU A 220 -9.56 -2.52 40.88
CA GLU A 220 -9.39 -1.67 42.05
C GLU A 220 -8.71 -2.43 43.20
N GLU A 221 -9.18 -3.63 43.53
CA GLU A 221 -8.58 -4.46 44.59
C GLU A 221 -7.15 -4.92 44.25
N LEU A 222 -6.87 -5.23 42.98
CA LEU A 222 -5.53 -5.65 42.54
C LEU A 222 -4.49 -4.52 42.66
N TYR A 223 -4.90 -3.29 42.34
CA TYR A 223 -4.03 -2.12 42.40
C TYR A 223 -4.14 -1.36 43.73
N GLY A 224 -4.94 -1.84 44.69
CA GLY A 224 -5.18 -1.17 45.96
C GLY A 224 -5.83 0.20 45.81
N VAL A 225 -6.60 0.41 44.74
CA VAL A 225 -7.30 1.66 44.46
C VAL A 225 -8.67 1.60 45.12
N GLU A 226 -9.12 2.69 45.75
CA GLU A 226 -10.47 2.77 46.27
C GLU A 226 -11.49 2.69 45.13
N LYS A 227 -12.57 1.95 45.36
CA LYS A 227 -13.63 1.74 44.37
C LYS A 227 -14.46 3.01 44.19
N ASN A 228 -14.03 3.87 43.28
CA ASN A 228 -14.69 5.13 42.95
C ASN A 228 -15.28 5.04 41.53
N ASP A 229 -16.61 5.17 41.40
CA ASP A 229 -17.31 5.21 40.09
C ASP A 229 -16.97 6.47 39.27
N TYR A 230 -16.26 7.43 39.87
CA TYR A 230 -15.84 8.66 39.22
C TYR A 230 -14.58 8.45 38.39
N ILE A 231 -14.74 8.44 37.06
CA ILE A 231 -13.62 8.48 36.12
C ILE A 231 -13.07 9.91 36.09
N ASP A 232 -11.92 10.14 36.73
CA ASP A 232 -11.23 11.42 36.61
C ASP A 232 -10.76 11.64 35.17
N LYS A 233 -11.42 12.57 34.47
CA LYS A 233 -11.08 12.97 33.10
C LYS A 233 -9.69 13.61 32.99
N LYS A 234 -9.07 13.96 34.11
CA LYS A 234 -7.70 14.46 34.19
C LYS A 234 -6.67 13.35 34.38
N ALA A 235 -7.07 12.11 34.62
CA ALA A 235 -6.15 10.98 34.73
C ALA A 235 -5.39 10.80 33.40
N GLY A 236 -4.05 10.89 33.47
CA GLY A 236 -3.17 10.83 32.30
C GLY A 236 -2.86 12.18 31.65
N LEU A 237 -3.46 13.28 32.10
CA LEU A 237 -2.95 14.62 31.79
C LEU A 237 -1.73 14.90 32.68
N PRO A 238 -0.62 15.44 32.13
CA PRO A 238 0.55 15.78 32.94
C PRO A 238 0.18 16.79 34.04
N ALA A 239 0.59 16.52 35.28
CA ALA A 239 0.53 17.49 36.36
C ALA A 239 1.38 18.73 36.02
N GLU A 240 1.22 19.86 36.71
CA GLU A 240 2.00 21.08 36.42
C GLU A 240 3.52 20.85 36.44
N GLU A 241 3.99 19.99 37.34
CA GLU A 241 5.38 19.56 37.43
C GLU A 241 5.80 18.72 36.21
N ASP A 242 4.96 17.79 35.79
CA ASP A 242 5.20 16.93 34.62
C ASP A 242 5.15 17.72 33.31
N LYS A 243 4.30 18.76 33.22
CA LYS A 243 4.26 19.66 32.06
C LYS A 243 5.61 20.35 31.86
N ALA A 244 6.24 20.81 32.95
CA ALA A 244 7.56 21.42 32.90
C ALA A 244 8.63 20.40 32.47
N LYS A 245 8.55 19.15 32.95
CA LYS A 245 9.46 18.07 32.56
C LYS A 245 9.31 17.69 31.08
N VAL A 246 8.07 17.60 30.59
CA VAL A 246 7.77 17.35 29.17
C VAL A 246 8.24 18.50 28.28
N ALA A 247 8.11 19.76 28.73
CA ALA A 247 8.63 20.92 28.00
C ALA A 247 10.15 20.86 27.87
N LYS A 248 10.87 20.53 28.95
CA LYS A 248 12.33 20.33 28.93
C LYS A 248 12.74 19.20 27.98
N LEU A 249 12.04 18.07 28.00
CA LEU A 249 12.31 16.95 27.09
C LEU A 249 12.06 17.33 25.61
N LYS A 250 11.01 18.11 25.33
CA LYS A 250 10.76 18.65 23.98
C LYS A 250 11.89 19.57 23.53
N GLU A 251 12.36 20.46 24.41
CA GLU A 251 13.48 21.36 24.10
C GLU A 251 14.80 20.60 23.87
N GLN A 252 15.07 19.57 24.68
CA GLN A 252 16.21 18.67 24.48
C GLN A 252 16.13 17.95 23.13
N TYR A 253 14.95 17.43 22.78
CA TYR A 253 14.72 16.76 21.49
C TYR A 253 14.92 17.71 20.30
N GLU A 254 14.34 18.91 20.37
CA GLU A 254 14.51 19.95 19.34
C GLU A 254 15.99 20.34 19.16
N ASN A 255 16.73 20.52 20.25
CA ASN A 255 18.16 20.85 20.18
C ASN A 255 19.00 19.72 19.57
N LEU A 256 18.66 18.45 19.86
CA LEU A 256 19.41 17.29 19.35
C LEU A 256 19.13 17.00 17.87
N TYR A 257 17.90 17.23 17.39
CA TYR A 257 17.48 16.75 16.07
C TYR A 257 17.09 17.84 15.07
N ARG A 258 16.90 19.11 15.50
CA ARG A 258 16.51 20.22 14.62
C ARG A 258 17.64 21.21 14.31
N LYS A 259 18.69 21.26 15.14
CA LYS A 259 19.89 22.10 14.94
C LYS A 259 21.07 21.39 14.26
N ALA A 260 20.83 20.22 13.64
CA ALA A 260 21.80 19.48 12.83
C ALA A 260 21.49 19.63 11.34
#